data_AF-A0AAV4B7A9-F1
#
_entry.id   AF-A0AAV4B7A9-F1
#
_cell.length_a   1.000
_cell.length_b   1.000
_cell.length_c   1.000
_cell.angle_alpha   90.00
_cell.angle_beta   90.00
_cell.angle_gamma   90.00
#
_symmetry.space_group_name_H-M   'P 1'
#
loop_
_entity.id
_entity.type
_entity.pdbx_description
1 polymer ?
#
loop_
_entity_poly.entity_id
_entity_poly.type
_entity_poly.pdbx_seq_one_letter_code
_entity_poly.pdbx_strand_id
1 'polypeptide(L)'
;MRGAKTGVEARLREQAPHLLDINGDLCHHIHNAVKQFCQPFEGWVERLFHDLNTDFKWLSISKDILAEICHLFSVKFSAPQRFIPHRWLSVYDTSLSTLRLLDMLRLFYYPFTASQSHKKEINNIIHRFHKPDSKASVKVHHIFQRLRNMFKSLNKDNRDRKQRIIERLFTNFTKTSLILNFLSSALPMLKEYVCQFQCVEPMIHKMHDFQVSTTRKFLASFIKPEKIVDLTPKQLLKLDVGSVENNLDLKQLFIGKTTSTILKDYTASEKTSFLITVSRAYRLGAKHLLKTLPLDNKFFVCLSALDPDVPCHSAVGKSLNALMDFFPHYLTPGEMDLLATEVKDYNVSPNNYAKTERVDVWWGKQSKYPTLQKLARACLSIFHGPQVEGSFSRMKDIMKVVWQHGCVHIFCCSDNKIFPNVKGYNCCFMFQKK
;
A
#
# COMPACT_ATOMS: atom_id res chain seq x y z
N MET A 1 9.83 18.09 3.00
CA MET A 1 9.88 18.95 1.80
C MET A 1 8.88 20.11 1.86
N ARG A 2 7.74 19.99 2.58
CA ARG A 2 6.72 21.05 2.74
C ARG A 2 6.85 21.90 4.03
N GLY A 3 8.06 22.17 4.51
CA GLY A 3 8.24 22.98 5.73
C GLY A 3 7.71 24.41 5.52
N ALA A 4 6.94 24.95 6.46
CA ALA A 4 6.21 26.21 6.30
C ALA A 4 7.08 27.44 6.02
N LYS A 5 8.37 27.41 6.38
CA LYS A 5 9.31 28.56 6.21
C LYS A 5 10.54 28.24 5.33
N THR A 6 10.96 26.98 5.27
CA THR A 6 12.21 26.57 4.59
C THR A 6 12.03 25.34 3.70
N GLY A 7 10.78 24.88 3.51
CA GLY A 7 10.47 23.77 2.62
C GLY A 7 10.81 24.11 1.18
N VAL A 8 11.28 23.10 0.43
CA VAL A 8 11.52 23.19 -1.01
C VAL A 8 10.26 23.66 -1.75
N GLU A 9 9.08 23.20 -1.33
CA GLU A 9 7.82 23.68 -1.90
C GLU A 9 7.59 25.17 -1.66
N ALA A 10 7.78 25.64 -0.42
CA ALA A 10 7.53 27.05 -0.07
C ALA A 10 8.41 27.98 -0.91
N ARG A 11 9.70 27.62 -1.06
CA ARG A 11 10.66 28.34 -1.91
C ARG A 11 10.30 28.27 -3.40
N LEU A 12 9.81 27.12 -3.88
CA LEU A 12 9.39 26.99 -5.27
C LEU A 12 8.11 27.77 -5.56
N ARG A 13 7.19 27.89 -4.61
CA ARG A 13 5.97 28.69 -4.79
C ARG A 13 6.24 30.18 -4.92
N GLU A 14 7.31 30.69 -4.31
CA GLU A 14 7.77 32.07 -4.53
C GLU A 14 8.15 32.33 -5.99
N GLN A 15 8.74 31.34 -6.66
CA GLN A 15 9.21 31.45 -8.06
C GLN A 15 8.18 30.92 -9.08
N ALA A 16 7.30 30.02 -8.67
CA ALA A 16 6.30 29.35 -9.48
C ALA A 16 4.95 29.33 -8.72
N PRO A 17 4.22 30.46 -8.66
CA PRO A 17 2.96 30.56 -7.92
C PRO A 17 1.87 29.64 -8.49
N HIS A 18 1.96 29.30 -9.77
CA HIS A 18 1.07 28.38 -10.49
C HIS A 18 1.38 26.89 -10.24
N LEU A 19 2.26 26.57 -9.28
CA LEU A 19 2.60 25.19 -8.96
C LEU A 19 1.37 24.39 -8.49
N LEU A 20 1.02 23.36 -9.25
CA LEU A 20 -0.10 22.47 -8.95
C LEU A 20 0.16 21.66 -7.66
N ASP A 21 -0.74 21.79 -6.67
CA ASP A 21 -0.73 20.93 -5.48
C ASP A 21 -1.59 19.69 -5.71
N ILE A 22 -0.94 18.54 -5.86
CA ILE A 22 -1.61 17.24 -6.00
C ILE A 22 -1.71 16.47 -4.66
N ASN A 23 -1.60 17.18 -3.53
CA ASN A 23 -1.74 16.69 -2.16
C ASN A 23 -0.67 15.67 -1.70
N GLY A 24 0.52 15.70 -2.33
CA GLY A 24 1.69 14.90 -1.96
C GLY A 24 1.66 13.44 -2.42
N ASP A 25 2.47 12.57 -1.79
CA ASP A 25 2.53 11.14 -2.12
C ASP A 25 1.28 10.41 -1.58
N LEU A 26 0.38 10.07 -2.51
CA LEU A 26 -0.89 9.42 -2.20
C LEU A 26 -0.71 7.96 -1.71
N CYS A 27 0.34 7.27 -2.14
CA CYS A 27 0.68 5.94 -1.61
C CYS A 27 1.16 6.05 -0.16
N HIS A 28 1.89 7.13 0.17
CA HIS A 28 2.30 7.41 1.54
C HIS A 28 1.10 7.66 2.48
N HIS A 29 0.03 8.32 2.00
CA HIS A 29 -1.21 8.47 2.77
C HIS A 29 -1.83 7.12 3.13
N ILE A 30 -1.85 6.17 2.20
CA ILE A 30 -2.31 4.80 2.48
C ILE A 30 -1.43 4.12 3.52
N HIS A 31 -0.10 4.24 3.43
CA HIS A 31 0.79 3.71 4.46
C HIS A 31 0.49 4.32 5.84
N ASN A 32 0.26 5.63 5.92
CA ASN A 32 -0.07 6.28 7.18
C ASN A 32 -1.45 5.86 7.71
N ALA A 33 -2.43 5.62 6.85
CA ALA A 33 -3.70 5.04 7.24
C ALA A 33 -3.54 3.63 7.83
N VAL A 34 -2.71 2.78 7.21
CA VAL A 34 -2.39 1.44 7.76
C VAL A 34 -1.69 1.54 9.11
N LYS A 35 -0.81 2.52 9.32
CA LYS A 35 -0.22 2.80 10.64
C LYS A 35 -1.28 3.06 11.70
N GLN A 36 -2.27 3.90 11.39
CA GLN A 36 -3.37 4.20 12.32
C GLN A 36 -4.27 2.98 12.53
N PHE A 37 -4.53 2.22 11.48
CA PHE A 37 -5.30 0.97 11.54
C PHE A 37 -4.63 -0.07 12.45
N CYS A 38 -3.31 -0.23 12.39
CA CYS A 38 -2.58 -1.19 13.21
C CYS A 38 -2.40 -0.74 14.67
N GLN A 39 -2.58 0.55 14.98
CA GLN A 39 -2.32 1.12 16.31
C GLN A 39 -3.02 0.37 17.46
N PRO A 40 -4.31 -0.04 17.37
CA PRO A 40 -4.99 -0.74 18.46
C PRO A 40 -4.44 -2.12 18.79
N PHE A 41 -3.61 -2.71 17.92
CA PHE A 41 -2.90 -3.97 18.20
C PHE A 41 -1.55 -3.74 18.89
N GLU A 42 -1.24 -2.48 19.22
CA GLU A 42 -0.13 -2.09 20.09
C GLU A 42 1.23 -2.58 19.60
N GLY A 43 1.44 -2.73 18.29
CA GLY A 43 2.70 -3.21 17.74
C GLY A 43 2.97 -4.71 18.00
N TRP A 44 1.93 -5.53 18.27
CA TRP A 44 2.07 -6.93 18.67
C TRP A 44 2.86 -7.77 17.66
N VAL A 45 2.44 -7.73 16.39
CA VAL A 45 3.09 -8.51 15.31
C VAL A 45 4.31 -7.79 14.76
N GLU A 46 4.37 -6.47 14.83
CA GLU A 46 5.49 -5.65 14.39
C GLU A 46 6.74 -5.93 15.25
N ARG A 47 6.57 -6.07 16.58
CA ARG A 47 7.64 -6.53 17.46
C ARG A 47 8.07 -7.95 17.16
N LEU A 48 7.12 -8.85 16.87
CA LEU A 48 7.44 -10.22 16.44
C LEU A 48 8.27 -10.22 15.16
N PHE A 49 7.89 -9.43 14.16
CA PHE A 49 8.60 -9.32 12.89
C PHE A 49 10.01 -8.77 13.09
N HIS A 50 10.17 -7.76 13.96
CA HIS A 50 11.48 -7.22 14.30
C HIS A 50 12.38 -8.27 14.97
N ASP A 51 11.87 -8.98 15.97
CA ASP A 51 12.62 -10.02 16.68
C ASP A 51 12.98 -11.18 15.73
N LEU A 52 12.03 -11.68 14.93
CA LEU A 52 12.27 -12.70 13.91
C LEU A 52 13.33 -12.24 12.89
N ASN A 53 13.15 -11.08 12.27
CA ASN A 53 14.10 -10.59 11.29
C ASN A 53 15.50 -10.46 11.87
N THR A 54 15.62 -9.93 13.10
CA THR A 54 16.92 -9.75 13.76
C THR A 54 17.58 -11.09 14.09
N ASP A 55 16.83 -12.08 14.56
CA ASP A 55 17.36 -13.41 14.89
C ASP A 55 17.94 -14.13 13.66
N PHE A 56 17.30 -13.98 12.50
CA PHE A 56 17.75 -14.60 11.25
C PHE A 56 18.72 -13.72 10.45
N LYS A 57 18.77 -12.40 10.66
CA LYS A 57 19.64 -11.50 9.89
C LYS A 57 21.11 -11.85 10.05
N TRP A 58 21.56 -12.08 11.30
CA TRP A 58 22.97 -12.16 11.65
C TRP A 58 23.53 -13.59 11.78
N LEU A 59 22.68 -14.60 11.88
CA LEU A 59 23.09 -15.99 12.07
C LEU A 59 22.77 -16.82 10.81
N SER A 60 23.78 -17.06 9.96
CA SER A 60 23.66 -17.92 8.76
C SER A 60 23.14 -19.32 9.13
N ILE A 61 23.71 -19.90 10.18
CA ILE A 61 23.32 -21.23 10.69
C ILE A 61 21.82 -21.30 11.03
N SER A 62 21.23 -20.25 11.61
CA SER A 62 19.80 -20.22 11.91
C SER A 62 18.94 -20.29 10.63
N LYS A 63 19.36 -19.57 9.57
CA LYS A 63 18.67 -19.60 8.27
C LYS A 63 18.75 -20.99 7.65
N ASP A 64 19.93 -21.61 7.69
CA ASP A 64 20.15 -22.94 7.10
C ASP A 64 19.31 -24.01 7.80
N ILE A 65 19.25 -23.98 9.14
CA ILE A 65 18.42 -24.92 9.90
C ILE A 65 16.93 -24.69 9.62
N LEU A 66 16.46 -23.43 9.55
CA LEU A 66 15.07 -23.17 9.20
C LEU A 66 14.76 -23.61 7.76
N ALA A 67 15.69 -23.42 6.82
CA ALA A 67 15.55 -23.90 5.45
C ALA A 67 15.49 -25.44 5.38
N GLU A 68 16.32 -26.13 6.17
CA GLU A 68 16.30 -27.59 6.33
C GLU A 68 14.93 -28.06 6.86
N ILE A 69 14.41 -27.42 7.91
CA ILE A 69 13.05 -27.69 8.42
C ILE A 69 12.01 -27.45 7.32
N CYS A 70 12.06 -26.33 6.62
CA CYS A 70 11.10 -26.03 5.55
C CYS A 70 11.13 -27.09 4.43
N HIS A 71 12.33 -27.51 4.01
CA HIS A 71 12.51 -28.54 2.99
C HIS A 71 11.95 -29.90 3.44
N LEU A 72 12.20 -30.30 4.69
CA LEU A 72 11.66 -31.54 5.25
C LEU A 72 10.12 -31.58 5.23
N PHE A 73 9.47 -30.43 5.29
CA PHE A 73 8.00 -30.31 5.35
C PHE A 73 7.37 -29.81 4.04
N SER A 74 8.15 -29.74 2.94
CA SER A 74 7.70 -29.23 1.65
C SER A 74 7.08 -27.82 1.70
N VAL A 75 7.54 -27.00 2.65
CA VAL A 75 7.14 -25.59 2.78
C VAL A 75 8.17 -24.73 2.07
N LYS A 76 7.72 -23.80 1.20
CA LYS A 76 8.63 -22.86 0.53
C LYS A 76 9.34 -21.98 1.56
N PHE A 77 10.65 -22.17 1.67
CA PHE A 77 11.51 -21.35 2.54
C PHE A 77 11.58 -19.90 2.06
N SER A 78 11.62 -18.99 3.03
CA SER A 78 12.04 -17.61 2.86
C SER A 78 12.58 -17.11 4.19
N ALA A 79 13.67 -16.33 4.19
CA ALA A 79 14.13 -15.70 5.41
C ALA A 79 13.03 -14.76 5.98
N PRO A 80 12.82 -14.71 7.31
CA PRO A 80 11.87 -13.78 7.92
C PRO A 80 12.12 -12.33 7.49
N GLN A 81 11.09 -11.73 6.90
CA GLN A 81 11.17 -10.43 6.27
C GLN A 81 11.24 -9.30 7.31
N ARG A 82 11.88 -8.20 6.91
CA ARG A 82 11.93 -6.98 7.71
C ARG A 82 10.64 -6.19 7.53
N PHE A 83 9.92 -5.97 8.63
CA PHE A 83 8.90 -4.92 8.67
C PHE A 83 9.54 -3.53 8.51
N ILE A 84 8.96 -2.68 7.66
CA ILE A 84 9.49 -1.36 7.29
C ILE A 84 8.61 -0.26 7.90
N PRO A 85 9.04 0.42 8.99
CA PRO A 85 8.19 1.37 9.72
C PRO A 85 7.76 2.63 8.94
N HIS A 86 8.43 2.97 7.83
CA HIS A 86 8.05 4.08 6.97
C HIS A 86 7.20 3.65 5.76
N ARG A 87 7.05 2.33 5.54
CA ARG A 87 6.19 1.70 4.53
C ARG A 87 5.30 0.69 5.22
N TRP A 88 4.34 1.18 6.00
CA TRP A 88 3.54 0.37 6.93
C TRP A 88 2.82 -0.82 6.30
N LEU A 89 2.44 -0.75 5.01
CA LEU A 89 1.86 -1.90 4.31
C LEU A 89 2.81 -3.09 4.18
N SER A 90 4.12 -2.94 4.43
CA SER A 90 5.03 -4.08 4.57
C SER A 90 4.59 -5.05 5.69
N VAL A 91 3.77 -4.60 6.63
CA VAL A 91 3.13 -5.46 7.64
C VAL A 91 2.27 -6.55 7.00
N TYR A 92 1.63 -6.28 5.86
CA TYR A 92 0.83 -7.26 5.12
C TYR A 92 1.71 -8.37 4.54
N ASP A 93 2.73 -7.99 3.76
CA ASP A 93 3.66 -8.94 3.13
C ASP A 93 4.39 -9.79 4.19
N THR A 94 4.80 -9.15 5.28
CA THR A 94 5.47 -9.82 6.41
C THR A 94 4.50 -10.75 7.16
N SER A 95 3.23 -10.38 7.31
CA SER A 95 2.20 -11.23 7.92
C SER A 95 1.96 -12.49 7.10
N LEU A 96 1.78 -12.37 5.78
CA LEU A 96 1.61 -13.52 4.88
C LEU A 96 2.83 -14.44 4.90
N SER A 97 4.04 -13.88 4.84
CA SER A 97 5.27 -14.66 4.90
C SER A 97 5.41 -15.38 6.25
N THR A 98 5.02 -14.72 7.35
CA THR A 98 5.09 -15.31 8.70
C THR A 98 4.04 -16.41 8.88
N LEU A 99 2.81 -16.21 8.38
CA LEU A 99 1.75 -17.23 8.41
C LEU A 99 2.17 -18.50 7.66
N ARG A 100 2.76 -18.35 6.46
CA ARG A 100 3.28 -19.50 5.69
C ARG A 100 4.31 -20.30 6.48
N LEU A 101 5.16 -19.63 7.25
CA LEU A 101 6.24 -20.25 8.02
C LEU A 101 5.85 -20.56 9.47
N LEU A 102 4.61 -20.29 9.89
CA LEU A 102 4.26 -20.23 11.31
C LEU A 102 4.54 -21.57 12.04
N ASP A 103 4.14 -22.67 11.42
CA ASP A 103 4.41 -24.02 11.94
C ASP A 103 5.92 -24.34 11.93
N MET A 104 6.64 -23.96 10.88
CA MET A 104 8.09 -24.18 10.76
C MET A 104 8.86 -23.38 11.80
N LEU A 105 8.43 -22.15 12.08
CA LEU A 105 8.97 -21.31 13.15
C LEU A 105 8.70 -21.95 14.51
N ARG A 106 7.52 -22.52 14.77
CA ARG A 106 7.27 -23.26 16.01
C ARG A 106 8.18 -24.48 16.13
N LEU A 107 8.39 -25.25 15.06
CA LEU A 107 9.37 -26.35 15.10
C LEU A 107 10.78 -25.84 15.40
N PHE A 108 11.20 -24.75 14.76
CA PHE A 108 12.52 -24.15 14.98
C PHE A 108 12.68 -23.61 16.41
N TYR A 109 11.65 -22.99 16.98
CA TYR A 109 11.74 -22.36 18.30
C TYR A 109 11.45 -23.29 19.47
N TYR A 110 10.79 -24.43 19.24
CA TYR A 110 10.45 -25.39 20.30
C TYR A 110 11.64 -25.86 21.15
N PRO A 111 12.81 -26.19 20.57
CA PRO A 111 13.99 -26.60 21.34
C PRO A 111 14.51 -25.57 22.34
N PHE A 112 14.14 -24.30 22.18
CA PHE A 112 14.53 -23.20 23.07
C PHE A 112 13.52 -22.95 24.21
N THR A 113 12.38 -23.65 24.21
CA THR A 113 11.38 -23.52 25.28
C THR A 113 11.84 -24.26 26.53
N ALA A 114 11.56 -23.70 27.70
CA ALA A 114 11.88 -24.32 28.99
C ALA A 114 10.92 -25.46 29.38
N SER A 115 9.81 -25.63 28.66
CA SER A 115 8.68 -26.47 29.06
C SER A 115 8.37 -27.61 28.08
N GLN A 116 8.06 -28.79 28.61
CA GLN A 116 7.49 -29.90 27.83
C GLN A 116 6.01 -29.67 27.47
N SER A 117 5.37 -28.60 27.96
CA SER A 117 3.95 -28.29 27.75
C SER A 117 3.54 -28.21 26.27
N HIS A 118 4.47 -27.84 25.38
CA HIS A 118 4.20 -27.71 23.95
C HIS A 118 4.49 -28.98 23.15
N LYS A 119 4.95 -30.07 23.78
CA LYS A 119 5.31 -31.32 23.09
C LYS A 119 4.16 -31.89 22.27
N LYS A 120 2.94 -31.90 22.84
CA LYS A 120 1.73 -32.40 22.15
C LYS A 120 1.44 -31.58 20.89
N GLU A 121 1.50 -30.26 21.00
CA GLU A 121 1.27 -29.36 19.86
C GLU A 121 2.31 -29.55 18.76
N ILE A 122 3.58 -29.69 19.13
CA ILE A 122 4.69 -29.91 18.19
C ILE A 122 4.56 -31.26 17.48
N ASN A 123 4.21 -32.32 18.22
CA ASN A 123 3.91 -33.61 17.62
C ASN A 123 2.74 -33.51 16.64
N ASN A 124 1.68 -32.77 16.98
CA ASN A 124 0.58 -32.51 16.04
C ASN A 124 1.03 -31.75 14.78
N ILE A 125 1.97 -30.81 14.89
CA ILE A 125 2.57 -30.17 13.70
C ILE A 125 3.31 -31.22 12.87
N ILE A 126 4.15 -32.06 13.47
CA ILE A 126 4.92 -33.08 12.75
C ILE A 126 3.97 -34.07 12.05
N HIS A 127 2.95 -34.55 12.76
CA HIS A 127 2.00 -35.55 12.27
C HIS A 127 1.06 -35.05 11.17
N ARG A 128 0.87 -33.73 11.03
CA ARG A 128 0.14 -33.16 9.88
C ARG A 128 0.86 -33.37 8.55
N PHE A 129 2.17 -33.57 8.56
CA PHE A 129 2.99 -33.70 7.34
C PHE A 129 3.61 -35.08 7.20
N HIS A 130 3.94 -35.74 8.30
CA HIS A 130 4.69 -37.00 8.31
C HIS A 130 4.09 -38.01 9.28
N LYS A 131 4.10 -39.29 8.90
CA LYS A 131 3.74 -40.37 9.83
C LYS A 131 4.68 -40.38 11.05
N PRO A 132 4.20 -40.82 12.23
CA PRO A 132 5.07 -41.15 13.36
C PRO A 132 6.24 -42.04 12.90
N ASP A 133 7.43 -41.82 13.48
CA ASP A 133 8.65 -42.60 13.22
C ASP A 133 9.17 -42.66 11.77
N SER A 134 8.64 -41.80 10.89
CA SER A 134 9.22 -41.59 9.57
C SER A 134 10.66 -41.08 9.65
N LYS A 135 11.45 -41.33 8.60
CA LYS A 135 12.81 -40.75 8.45
C LYS A 135 12.82 -39.23 8.67
N ALA A 136 11.76 -38.54 8.24
CA ALA A 136 11.60 -37.10 8.45
C ALA A 136 11.39 -36.75 9.94
N SER A 137 10.54 -37.49 10.66
CA SER A 137 10.34 -37.32 12.11
C SER A 137 11.65 -37.50 12.89
N VAL A 138 12.45 -38.51 12.55
CA VAL A 138 13.77 -38.74 13.18
C VAL A 138 14.73 -37.57 12.89
N LYS A 139 14.79 -37.09 11.64
CA LYS A 139 15.61 -35.92 11.28
C LYS A 139 15.22 -34.66 12.07
N VAL A 140 13.93 -34.43 12.30
CA VAL A 140 13.45 -33.30 13.12
C VAL A 140 13.98 -33.39 14.56
N HIS A 141 14.02 -34.58 15.15
CA HIS A 141 14.58 -34.77 16.49
C HIS A 141 16.09 -34.47 16.54
N HIS A 142 16.85 -34.83 15.51
CA HIS A 142 18.26 -34.43 15.39
C HIS A 142 18.43 -32.92 15.25
N ILE A 143 17.57 -32.24 14.48
CA ILE A 143 17.55 -30.78 14.40
C ILE A 143 17.28 -30.17 15.78
N PHE A 144 16.34 -30.73 16.55
CA PHE A 144 16.07 -30.26 17.91
C PHE A 144 17.28 -30.39 18.82
N GLN A 145 18.05 -31.48 18.74
CA GLN A 145 19.29 -31.64 19.50
C GLN A 145 20.33 -30.57 19.13
N ARG A 146 20.52 -30.31 17.82
CA ARG A 146 21.43 -29.26 17.32
C ARG A 146 21.03 -27.89 17.87
N LEU A 147 19.75 -27.54 17.81
CA LEU A 147 19.24 -26.26 18.31
C LEU A 147 19.40 -26.11 19.83
N ARG A 148 19.17 -27.17 20.62
CA ARG A 148 19.44 -27.14 22.07
C ARG A 148 20.91 -26.89 22.40
N ASN A 149 21.82 -27.49 21.64
CA ASN A 149 23.25 -27.26 21.83
C ASN A 149 23.64 -25.82 21.49
N MET A 150 23.08 -25.27 20.40
CA MET A 150 23.26 -23.85 20.06
C MET A 150 22.74 -22.91 21.15
N PHE A 151 21.64 -23.26 21.84
CA PHE A 151 21.08 -22.42 22.89
C PHE A 151 22.08 -22.18 24.04
N LYS A 152 22.90 -23.19 24.37
CA LYS A 152 23.87 -23.12 25.47
C LYS A 152 24.93 -22.04 25.24
N SER A 153 25.29 -21.77 24.00
CA SER A 153 26.34 -20.81 23.62
C SER A 153 25.81 -19.40 23.29
N LEU A 154 24.51 -19.12 23.45
CA LEU A 154 23.95 -17.81 23.15
C LEU A 154 24.31 -16.77 24.21
N ASN A 155 24.58 -15.53 23.81
CA ASN A 155 24.64 -14.41 24.73
C ASN A 155 23.25 -14.07 25.30
N LYS A 156 23.22 -13.22 26.34
CA LYS A 156 21.97 -12.82 27.01
C LYS A 156 20.97 -12.19 26.04
N ASP A 157 21.39 -11.23 25.22
CA ASP A 157 20.51 -10.54 24.28
C ASP A 157 19.80 -11.48 23.29
N ASN A 158 20.52 -12.48 22.78
CA ASN A 158 19.94 -13.48 21.90
C ASN A 158 18.96 -14.39 22.65
N ARG A 159 19.24 -14.77 23.91
CA ARG A 159 18.30 -15.55 24.73
C ARG A 159 17.02 -14.75 25.00
N ASP A 160 17.15 -13.49 25.41
CA ASP A 160 16.01 -12.60 25.67
C ASP A 160 15.15 -12.40 24.42
N ARG A 161 15.78 -12.27 23.24
CA ARG A 161 15.06 -12.21 21.97
C ARG A 161 14.30 -13.50 21.68
N LYS A 162 14.94 -14.66 21.81
CA LYS A 162 14.28 -15.95 21.58
C LYS A 162 13.12 -16.15 22.56
N GLN A 163 13.26 -15.74 23.81
CA GLN A 163 12.19 -15.79 24.80
C GLN A 163 10.97 -14.96 24.39
N ARG A 164 11.18 -13.71 23.93
CA ARG A 164 10.09 -12.87 23.39
C ARG A 164 9.40 -13.47 22.16
N ILE A 165 10.15 -14.20 21.32
CA ILE A 165 9.57 -14.91 20.16
C ILE A 165 8.75 -16.11 20.64
N ILE A 166 9.30 -16.91 21.56
CA ILE A 166 8.64 -18.08 22.15
C ILE A 166 7.31 -17.68 22.79
N GLU A 167 7.29 -16.61 23.58
CA GLU A 167 6.08 -16.09 24.21
C GLU A 167 4.97 -15.78 23.20
N ARG A 168 5.32 -15.34 21.98
CA ARG A 168 4.34 -15.03 20.93
C ARG A 168 3.95 -16.24 20.09
N LEU A 169 4.88 -17.17 19.86
CA LEU A 169 4.66 -18.37 19.04
C LEU A 169 4.05 -19.54 19.82
N PHE A 170 4.11 -19.51 21.14
CA PHE A 170 3.63 -20.59 22.01
C PHE A 170 2.63 -20.07 23.04
N THR A 171 3.08 -19.29 24.04
CA THR A 171 2.23 -18.84 25.15
C THR A 171 1.03 -18.02 24.66
N ASN A 172 1.26 -17.11 23.72
CA ASN A 172 0.23 -16.24 23.14
C ASN A 172 -0.06 -16.60 21.69
N PHE A 173 0.11 -17.87 21.31
CA PHE A 173 -0.04 -18.34 19.93
C PHE A 173 -1.38 -17.93 19.33
N THR A 174 -2.48 -18.12 20.06
CA THR A 174 -3.83 -17.84 19.56
C THR A 174 -4.00 -16.36 19.24
N LYS A 175 -3.55 -15.45 20.11
CA LYS A 175 -3.55 -14.00 19.86
C LYS A 175 -2.69 -13.64 18.64
N THR A 176 -1.48 -14.19 18.54
CA THR A 176 -0.58 -13.96 17.40
C THR A 176 -1.20 -14.43 16.08
N SER A 177 -1.73 -15.66 16.05
CA SER A 177 -2.40 -16.23 14.89
C SER A 177 -3.63 -15.41 14.48
N LEU A 178 -4.44 -14.99 15.45
CA LEU A 178 -5.63 -14.19 15.24
C LEU A 178 -5.30 -12.83 14.57
N ILE A 179 -4.32 -12.09 15.10
CA ILE A 179 -3.91 -10.79 14.54
C ILE A 179 -3.29 -10.97 13.16
N LEU A 180 -2.41 -11.96 12.95
CA LEU A 180 -1.80 -12.22 11.64
C LEU A 180 -2.85 -12.51 10.56
N ASN A 181 -3.83 -13.36 10.86
CA ASN A 181 -4.90 -13.72 9.91
C ASN A 181 -5.84 -12.53 9.64
N PHE A 182 -6.16 -11.74 10.67
CA PHE A 182 -6.96 -10.53 10.51
C PHE A 182 -6.27 -9.52 9.58
N LEU A 183 -5.02 -9.16 9.86
CA LEU A 183 -4.27 -8.20 9.04
C LEU A 183 -4.10 -8.71 7.60
N SER A 184 -3.86 -10.00 7.42
CA SER A 184 -3.75 -10.63 6.09
C SER A 184 -5.06 -10.62 5.31
N SER A 185 -6.20 -10.52 5.99
CA SER A 185 -7.52 -10.43 5.35
C SER A 185 -7.96 -8.99 5.09
N ALA A 186 -7.64 -8.06 6.00
CA ALA A 186 -8.11 -6.67 5.94
C ALA A 186 -7.24 -5.75 5.07
N LEU A 187 -5.92 -5.94 5.06
CA LEU A 187 -5.00 -5.06 4.33
C LEU A 187 -4.89 -5.25 2.80
N PRO A 188 -5.29 -6.38 2.17
CA PRO A 188 -5.21 -6.53 0.71
C PRO A 188 -5.82 -5.38 -0.08
N MET A 189 -6.98 -4.86 0.33
CA MET A 189 -7.64 -3.75 -0.39
C MET A 189 -6.82 -2.46 -0.42
N LEU A 190 -6.06 -2.18 0.64
CA LEU A 190 -5.15 -1.03 0.70
C LEU A 190 -3.82 -1.32 -0.03
N LYS A 191 -3.39 -2.59 -0.04
CA LYS A 191 -2.22 -3.04 -0.80
C LYS A 191 -2.47 -2.93 -2.31
N GLU A 192 -3.64 -3.31 -2.79
CA GLU A 192 -4.07 -3.25 -4.18
C GLU A 192 -3.91 -1.82 -4.74
N TYR A 193 -4.42 -0.82 -4.01
CA TYR A 193 -4.26 0.60 -4.36
C TYR A 193 -2.78 0.96 -4.56
N VAL A 194 -1.92 0.64 -3.59
CA VAL A 194 -0.50 1.01 -3.66
C VAL A 194 0.21 0.28 -4.80
N CYS A 195 -0.11 -0.98 -5.05
CA CYS A 195 0.45 -1.73 -6.17
C CYS A 195 0.06 -1.12 -7.53
N GLN A 196 -1.19 -0.64 -7.67
CA GLN A 196 -1.65 0.00 -8.90
C GLN A 196 -0.80 1.22 -9.29
N PHE A 197 -0.41 2.05 -8.33
CA PHE A 197 0.36 3.28 -8.59
C PHE A 197 1.87 3.10 -8.47
N GLN A 198 2.34 1.86 -8.23
CA GLN A 198 3.76 1.49 -8.25
C GLN A 198 4.23 0.94 -9.60
N CYS A 199 3.33 0.86 -10.59
CA CYS A 199 3.69 0.45 -11.95
C CYS A 199 4.43 1.55 -12.72
N VAL A 200 5.05 1.17 -13.84
CA VAL A 200 5.78 2.07 -14.75
C VAL A 200 4.82 2.85 -15.66
N GLU A 201 3.61 2.33 -15.86
CA GLU A 201 2.61 2.95 -16.73
C GLU A 201 1.96 4.16 -16.05
N PRO A 202 1.59 5.21 -16.82
CA PRO A 202 0.97 6.40 -16.27
C PRO A 202 -0.48 6.12 -15.85
N MET A 203 -0.71 6.01 -14.55
CA MET A 203 -2.01 5.65 -13.94
C MET A 203 -2.76 6.85 -13.35
N ILE A 204 -2.26 8.08 -13.54
CA ILE A 204 -2.81 9.28 -12.89
C ILE A 204 -4.26 9.56 -13.28
N HIS A 205 -4.67 9.15 -14.48
CA HIS A 205 -6.05 9.21 -14.97
C HIS A 205 -7.01 8.32 -14.17
N LYS A 206 -6.55 7.19 -13.61
CA LYS A 206 -7.40 6.31 -12.76
C LYS A 206 -7.33 6.66 -11.28
N MET A 207 -6.54 7.66 -10.89
CA MET A 207 -6.23 7.95 -9.49
C MET A 207 -7.49 8.21 -8.66
N HIS A 208 -8.37 9.10 -9.14
CA HIS A 208 -9.59 9.46 -8.41
C HIS A 208 -10.52 8.27 -8.20
N ASP A 209 -10.77 7.51 -9.26
CA ASP A 209 -11.68 6.37 -9.24
C ASP A 209 -11.19 5.28 -8.27
N PHE A 210 -9.88 4.99 -8.28
CA PHE A 210 -9.27 4.06 -7.34
C PHE A 210 -9.31 4.59 -5.89
N GLN A 211 -9.11 5.89 -5.65
CA GLN A 211 -9.22 6.48 -4.31
C GLN A 211 -10.63 6.33 -3.75
N VAL A 212 -11.66 6.67 -4.54
CA VAL A 212 -13.06 6.56 -4.15
C VAL A 212 -13.43 5.09 -3.90
N SER A 213 -13.10 4.21 -4.84
CA SER A 213 -13.38 2.77 -4.74
C SER A 213 -12.71 2.15 -3.50
N THR A 214 -11.42 2.43 -3.28
CA THR A 214 -10.67 1.91 -2.13
C THR A 214 -11.25 2.43 -0.82
N THR A 215 -11.61 3.71 -0.74
CA THR A 215 -12.23 4.29 0.46
C THR A 215 -13.57 3.63 0.76
N ARG A 216 -14.44 3.44 -0.24
CA ARG A 216 -15.73 2.77 -0.05
C ARG A 216 -15.57 1.32 0.40
N LYS A 217 -14.69 0.55 -0.25
CA LYS A 217 -14.39 -0.85 0.15
C LYS A 217 -13.91 -0.92 1.61
N PHE A 218 -13.04 0.01 2.00
CA PHE A 218 -12.54 0.07 3.38
C PHE A 218 -13.64 0.43 4.38
N LEU A 219 -14.48 1.42 4.08
CA LEU A 219 -15.62 1.81 4.93
C LEU A 219 -16.64 0.67 5.05
N ALA A 220 -16.96 -0.03 3.96
CA ALA A 220 -17.89 -1.15 3.95
C ALA A 220 -17.47 -2.33 4.85
N SER A 221 -16.22 -2.35 5.32
CA SER A 221 -15.74 -3.36 6.27
C SER A 221 -16.31 -3.17 7.68
N PHE A 222 -16.85 -1.99 8.02
CA PHE A 222 -17.33 -1.66 9.36
C PHE A 222 -18.48 -0.63 9.43
N ILE A 223 -18.82 0.03 8.33
CA ILE A 223 -19.94 0.97 8.19
C ILE A 223 -21.07 0.30 7.42
N LYS A 224 -22.31 0.59 7.81
CA LYS A 224 -23.54 0.12 7.15
C LYS A 224 -23.59 0.54 5.67
N PRO A 225 -23.88 -0.35 4.72
CA PRO A 225 -23.88 -0.03 3.29
C PRO A 225 -24.77 1.16 2.92
N GLU A 226 -25.97 1.26 3.50
CA GLU A 226 -26.94 2.34 3.28
C GLU A 226 -26.42 3.73 3.70
N LYS A 227 -25.33 3.79 4.49
CA LYS A 227 -24.67 5.04 4.86
C LYS A 227 -23.55 5.44 3.90
N ILE A 228 -23.23 4.62 2.90
CA ILE A 228 -22.07 4.84 2.00
C ILE A 228 -22.51 4.92 0.53
N VAL A 229 -23.40 4.03 0.07
CA VAL A 229 -23.66 3.78 -1.35
C VAL A 229 -23.96 5.06 -2.13
N ASP A 230 -24.86 5.90 -1.63
CA ASP A 230 -25.34 7.10 -2.34
C ASP A 230 -24.53 8.37 -2.04
N LEU A 231 -23.52 8.29 -1.16
CA LEU A 231 -22.73 9.48 -0.82
C LEU A 231 -21.79 9.84 -1.97
N THR A 232 -21.81 11.09 -2.42
CA THR A 232 -20.77 11.64 -3.30
C THR A 232 -19.40 11.66 -2.60
N PRO A 233 -18.27 11.74 -3.34
CA PRO A 233 -16.94 11.83 -2.72
C PRO A 233 -16.82 12.96 -1.69
N LYS A 234 -17.43 14.12 -1.95
CA LYS A 234 -17.45 15.25 -1.01
C LYS A 234 -18.28 14.97 0.25
N GLN A 235 -19.35 14.18 0.15
CA GLN A 235 -20.15 13.75 1.30
C GLN A 235 -19.44 12.64 2.09
N LEU A 236 -18.73 11.72 1.42
CA LEU A 236 -17.91 10.69 2.09
C LEU A 236 -16.89 11.31 3.05
N LEU A 237 -16.24 12.42 2.65
CA LEU A 237 -15.29 13.15 3.50
C LEU A 237 -15.91 13.68 4.80
N LYS A 238 -17.24 13.87 4.83
CA LYS A 238 -17.99 14.37 5.99
C LYS A 238 -18.63 13.25 6.81
N LEU A 239 -18.51 11.99 6.39
CA LEU A 239 -19.08 10.85 7.09
C LEU A 239 -18.46 10.72 8.48
N ASP A 240 -19.30 10.77 9.52
CA ASP A 240 -18.86 10.47 10.88
C ASP A 240 -18.72 8.95 11.08
N VAL A 241 -17.48 8.48 10.92
CA VAL A 241 -17.09 7.09 11.18
C VAL A 241 -16.99 6.76 12.67
N GLY A 242 -17.15 7.75 13.57
CA GLY A 242 -17.21 7.57 15.01
C GLY A 242 -18.60 7.21 15.53
N SER A 243 -19.65 7.60 14.81
CA SER A 243 -21.04 7.36 15.19
C SER A 243 -21.39 5.88 15.19
N VAL A 244 -21.90 5.41 16.33
CA VAL A 244 -22.36 4.02 16.50
C VAL A 244 -23.53 3.70 15.56
N GLU A 245 -24.36 4.69 15.23
CA GLU A 245 -25.52 4.52 14.35
C GLU A 245 -25.13 4.16 12.91
N ASN A 246 -23.97 4.67 12.46
CA ASN A 246 -23.42 4.41 11.13
C ASN A 246 -22.70 3.06 11.06
N ASN A 247 -22.24 2.54 12.19
CA ASN A 247 -21.40 1.35 12.23
C ASN A 247 -22.23 0.07 12.14
N LEU A 248 -21.62 -0.96 11.56
CA LEU A 248 -22.11 -2.33 11.64
C LEU A 248 -22.04 -2.83 13.08
N ASP A 249 -22.90 -3.82 13.39
CA ASP A 249 -22.75 -4.58 14.62
C ASP A 249 -21.37 -5.26 14.68
N LEU A 250 -20.83 -5.43 15.88
CA LEU A 250 -19.50 -6.05 16.07
C LEU A 250 -19.38 -7.42 15.39
N LYS A 251 -20.48 -8.19 15.32
CA LYS A 251 -20.54 -9.52 14.69
C LYS A 251 -20.51 -9.48 13.16
N GLN A 252 -20.81 -8.33 12.56
CA GLN A 252 -20.87 -8.11 11.12
C GLN A 252 -19.59 -7.48 10.55
N LEU A 253 -18.63 -7.11 11.41
CA LEU A 253 -17.35 -6.55 10.97
C LEU A 253 -16.60 -7.53 10.05
N PHE A 254 -15.99 -6.99 9.00
CA PHE A 254 -15.12 -7.80 8.15
C PHE A 254 -13.81 -8.12 8.88
N ILE A 255 -13.62 -9.40 9.21
CA ILE A 255 -12.39 -9.91 9.84
C ILE A 255 -11.68 -11.02 9.06
N GLY A 256 -12.30 -11.48 7.97
CA GLY A 256 -11.84 -12.62 7.18
C GLY A 256 -12.25 -13.98 7.74
N LYS A 257 -12.45 -14.96 6.85
CA LYS A 257 -12.97 -16.30 7.18
C LYS A 257 -12.11 -17.05 8.19
N THR A 258 -10.78 -17.02 8.03
CA THR A 258 -9.86 -17.73 8.92
C THR A 258 -9.90 -17.17 10.34
N THR A 259 -9.90 -15.84 10.47
CA THR A 259 -10.06 -15.14 11.76
C THR A 259 -11.38 -15.50 12.42
N SER A 260 -12.50 -15.50 11.67
CA SER A 260 -13.80 -15.90 12.20
C SER A 260 -13.82 -17.34 12.70
N THR A 261 -13.12 -18.26 12.02
CA THR A 261 -12.97 -19.65 12.47
C THR A 261 -12.18 -19.73 13.77
N ILE A 262 -11.04 -19.05 13.88
CA ILE A 262 -10.23 -19.01 15.11
C ILE A 262 -11.04 -18.46 16.28
N LEU A 263 -11.85 -17.43 16.05
CA LEU A 263 -12.72 -16.85 17.08
C LEU A 263 -13.80 -17.81 17.58
N LYS A 264 -14.12 -18.91 16.90
CA LYS A 264 -15.13 -19.87 17.42
C LYS A 264 -14.70 -20.47 18.75
N ASP A 265 -13.40 -20.69 18.93
CA ASP A 265 -12.82 -21.35 20.09
C ASP A 265 -12.59 -20.40 21.29
N TYR A 266 -12.87 -19.11 21.12
CA TYR A 266 -12.73 -18.10 22.17
C TYR A 266 -13.96 -18.04 23.07
N THR A 267 -13.82 -17.48 24.28
CA THR A 267 -14.98 -17.12 25.12
C THR A 267 -15.74 -15.93 24.52
N ALA A 268 -17.01 -15.75 24.91
CA ALA A 268 -17.81 -14.62 24.42
C ALA A 268 -17.18 -13.24 24.77
N SER A 269 -16.57 -13.13 25.95
CA SER A 269 -15.88 -11.91 26.40
C SER A 269 -14.66 -11.61 25.54
N GLU A 270 -13.81 -12.60 25.28
CA GLU A 270 -12.59 -12.39 24.47
C GLU A 270 -12.93 -12.08 23.01
N LYS A 271 -13.94 -12.74 22.43
CA LYS A 271 -14.45 -12.40 21.08
C LYS A 271 -14.87 -10.94 21.02
N THR A 272 -15.66 -10.51 22.00
CA THR A 272 -16.17 -9.13 22.07
C THR A 272 -15.02 -8.14 22.20
N SER A 273 -14.06 -8.41 23.10
CA SER A 273 -12.85 -7.59 23.27
C SER A 273 -12.06 -7.45 21.97
N PHE A 274 -11.84 -8.56 21.25
CA PHE A 274 -11.14 -8.52 19.96
C PHE A 274 -11.91 -7.71 18.92
N LEU A 275 -13.23 -7.90 18.79
CA LEU A 275 -14.06 -7.18 17.83
C LEU A 275 -14.15 -5.68 18.14
N ILE A 276 -14.10 -5.27 19.41
CA ILE A 276 -13.98 -3.86 19.82
C ILE A 276 -12.64 -3.28 19.32
N THR A 277 -11.54 -4.02 19.48
CA THR A 277 -10.22 -3.62 18.95
C THR A 277 -10.23 -3.49 17.43
N VAL A 278 -10.86 -4.44 16.73
CA VAL A 278 -11.05 -4.39 15.27
C VAL A 278 -11.87 -3.18 14.84
N SER A 279 -13.01 -2.92 15.49
CA SER A 279 -13.84 -1.74 15.22
C SER A 279 -13.03 -0.45 15.40
N ARG A 280 -12.24 -0.36 16.48
CA ARG A 280 -11.34 0.78 16.72
C ARG A 280 -10.28 0.91 15.62
N ALA A 281 -9.69 -0.20 15.16
CA ALA A 281 -8.70 -0.22 14.09
C ALA A 281 -9.27 0.36 12.79
N TYR A 282 -10.43 -0.13 12.35
CA TYR A 282 -11.10 0.39 11.16
C TYR A 282 -11.43 1.88 11.29
N ARG A 283 -11.98 2.32 12.43
CA ARG A 283 -12.30 3.74 12.66
C ARG A 283 -11.07 4.64 12.57
N LEU A 284 -9.96 4.25 13.16
CA LEU A 284 -8.71 5.01 13.10
C LEU A 284 -8.14 5.07 11.68
N GLY A 285 -8.13 3.94 10.98
CA GLY A 285 -7.73 3.88 9.57
C GLY A 285 -8.61 4.76 8.67
N ALA A 286 -9.93 4.65 8.80
CA ALA A 286 -10.90 5.40 8.01
C ALA A 286 -10.83 6.90 8.26
N LYS A 287 -10.73 7.32 9.53
CA LYS A 287 -10.55 8.73 9.89
C LYS A 287 -9.28 9.32 9.26
N HIS A 288 -8.21 8.53 9.15
CA HIS A 288 -7.00 8.97 8.48
C HIS A 288 -7.18 9.03 6.95
N LEU A 289 -7.79 8.02 6.33
CA LEU A 289 -8.08 7.99 4.90
C LEU A 289 -8.93 9.20 4.47
N LEU A 290 -10.06 9.41 5.14
CA LEU A 290 -10.98 10.52 4.84
C LEU A 290 -10.35 11.89 5.09
N LYS A 291 -9.36 11.99 5.99
CA LYS A 291 -8.63 13.25 6.24
C LYS A 291 -7.56 13.54 5.20
N THR A 292 -6.97 12.52 4.59
CA THR A 292 -5.73 12.65 3.80
C THR A 292 -5.93 12.42 2.30
N LEU A 293 -6.87 11.56 1.90
CA LEU A 293 -7.15 11.33 0.50
C LEU A 293 -7.94 12.51 -0.11
N PRO A 294 -7.50 13.06 -1.24
CA PRO A 294 -8.12 14.22 -1.89
C PRO A 294 -9.36 13.84 -2.71
N LEU A 295 -10.37 13.24 -2.08
CA LEU A 295 -11.55 12.69 -2.78
C LEU A 295 -12.40 13.74 -3.51
N ASP A 296 -12.32 15.01 -3.09
CA ASP A 296 -13.01 16.16 -3.69
C ASP A 296 -12.09 17.06 -4.54
N ASN A 297 -10.85 16.62 -4.80
CA ASN A 297 -9.92 17.38 -5.61
C ASN A 297 -10.34 17.36 -7.07
N LYS A 298 -10.77 18.52 -7.56
CA LYS A 298 -11.25 18.75 -8.92
C LYS A 298 -10.24 18.33 -9.98
N PHE A 299 -8.94 18.48 -9.73
CA PHE A 299 -7.91 18.10 -10.68
C PHE A 299 -7.94 16.60 -10.96
N PHE A 300 -7.93 15.78 -9.91
CA PHE A 300 -8.00 14.32 -10.06
C PHE A 300 -9.32 13.86 -10.67
N VAL A 301 -10.43 14.50 -10.34
CA VAL A 301 -11.74 14.25 -10.98
C VAL A 301 -11.67 14.52 -12.48
N CYS A 302 -11.05 15.64 -12.89
CA CYS A 302 -10.95 15.99 -14.29
C CYS A 302 -9.99 15.06 -15.07
N LEU A 303 -8.95 14.55 -14.41
CA LEU A 303 -8.02 13.59 -15.01
C LEU A 303 -8.68 12.27 -15.38
N SER A 304 -9.74 11.83 -14.69
CA SER A 304 -10.50 10.63 -15.08
C SER A 304 -11.08 10.73 -16.49
N ALA A 305 -11.31 11.94 -17.01
CA ALA A 305 -11.79 12.14 -18.38
C ALA A 305 -10.74 11.81 -19.46
N LEU A 306 -9.47 11.59 -19.07
CA LEU A 306 -8.42 11.11 -19.97
C LEU A 306 -8.41 9.59 -20.12
N ASP A 307 -9.19 8.85 -19.33
CA ASP A 307 -9.32 7.40 -19.50
C ASP A 307 -10.11 7.12 -20.79
N PRO A 308 -9.51 6.47 -21.79
CA PRO A 308 -10.20 6.18 -23.04
C PRO A 308 -11.35 5.16 -22.85
N ASP A 309 -11.34 4.38 -21.76
CA ASP A 309 -12.44 3.46 -21.44
C ASP A 309 -13.70 4.19 -20.94
N VAL A 310 -13.60 5.47 -20.56
CA VAL A 310 -14.75 6.24 -20.10
C VAL A 310 -15.60 6.66 -21.30
N PRO A 311 -16.91 6.32 -21.33
CA PRO A 311 -17.77 6.73 -22.43
C PRO A 311 -17.80 8.24 -22.59
N CYS A 312 -17.67 8.69 -23.84
CA CYS A 312 -17.83 10.10 -24.18
C CYS A 312 -19.23 10.56 -23.79
N HIS A 313 -19.30 11.53 -22.89
CA HIS A 313 -20.54 12.11 -22.38
C HIS A 313 -20.31 13.58 -22.00
N SER A 314 -21.38 14.32 -21.77
CA SER A 314 -21.29 15.76 -21.51
C SER A 314 -20.40 16.12 -20.31
N ALA A 315 -20.24 15.23 -19.32
CA ALA A 315 -19.34 15.48 -18.20
C ALA A 315 -17.86 15.27 -18.55
N VAL A 316 -17.51 14.33 -19.44
CA VAL A 316 -16.13 14.14 -19.95
C VAL A 316 -15.68 15.41 -20.65
N GLY A 317 -16.50 15.96 -21.55
CA GLY A 317 -16.18 17.22 -22.23
C GLY A 317 -16.00 18.40 -21.29
N LYS A 318 -16.83 18.52 -20.24
CA LYS A 318 -16.66 19.54 -19.21
C LYS A 318 -15.35 19.37 -18.44
N SER A 319 -15.03 18.14 -18.03
CA SER A 319 -13.80 17.80 -17.32
C SER A 319 -12.54 18.07 -18.16
N LEU A 320 -12.54 17.69 -19.45
CA LEU A 320 -11.42 17.95 -20.36
C LEU A 320 -11.17 19.45 -20.56
N ASN A 321 -12.24 20.25 -20.71
CA ASN A 321 -12.09 21.71 -20.77
C ASN A 321 -11.56 22.28 -19.44
N ALA A 322 -12.09 21.81 -18.31
CA ALA A 322 -11.66 22.27 -16.98
C ALA A 322 -10.21 21.90 -16.62
N LEU A 323 -9.61 20.89 -17.28
CA LEU A 323 -8.19 20.58 -17.08
C LEU A 323 -7.29 21.78 -17.38
N MET A 324 -7.67 22.65 -18.32
CA MET A 324 -6.87 23.82 -18.68
C MET A 324 -6.74 24.86 -17.59
N ASP A 325 -7.73 24.96 -16.70
CA ASP A 325 -7.69 25.89 -15.57
C ASP A 325 -6.51 25.57 -14.63
N PHE A 326 -6.00 24.33 -14.66
CA PHE A 326 -4.83 23.90 -13.89
C PHE A 326 -3.50 24.15 -14.61
N PHE A 327 -3.53 24.60 -15.87
CA PHE A 327 -2.36 24.86 -16.71
C PHE A 327 -2.44 26.24 -17.42
N PRO A 328 -2.52 27.36 -16.67
CA PRO A 328 -2.89 28.69 -17.18
C PRO A 328 -1.94 29.30 -18.23
N HIS A 329 -0.76 28.72 -18.45
CA HIS A 329 0.24 29.20 -19.42
C HIS A 329 0.70 28.11 -20.40
N TYR A 330 -0.02 26.98 -20.44
CA TYR A 330 0.39 25.83 -21.25
C TYR A 330 -0.10 25.93 -22.70
N LEU A 331 -1.26 26.55 -22.90
CA LEU A 331 -1.84 26.85 -24.21
C LEU A 331 -2.00 28.36 -24.36
N THR A 332 -1.80 28.85 -25.58
CA THR A 332 -2.15 30.21 -26.00
C THR A 332 -3.68 30.38 -26.08
N PRO A 333 -4.21 31.62 -26.05
CA PRO A 333 -5.65 31.84 -26.19
C PRO A 333 -6.27 31.19 -27.44
N GLY A 334 -5.59 31.25 -28.58
CA GLY A 334 -6.04 30.59 -29.82
C GLY A 334 -6.05 29.06 -29.71
N GLU A 335 -5.07 28.47 -29.01
CA GLU A 335 -5.09 27.03 -28.71
C GLU A 335 -6.23 26.65 -27.75
N MET A 336 -6.69 27.54 -26.88
CA MET A 336 -7.85 27.25 -26.01
C MET A 336 -9.16 27.10 -26.80
N ASP A 337 -9.38 27.96 -27.80
CA ASP A 337 -10.55 27.85 -28.69
C ASP A 337 -10.49 26.58 -29.55
N LEU A 338 -9.30 26.22 -30.02
CA LEU A 338 -9.05 24.97 -30.73
C LEU A 338 -9.33 23.76 -29.84
N LEU A 339 -8.83 23.76 -28.60
CA LEU A 339 -9.09 22.70 -27.63
C LEU A 339 -10.60 22.51 -27.41
N ALA A 340 -11.35 23.61 -27.21
CA ALA A 340 -12.78 23.54 -26.98
C ALA A 340 -13.53 22.89 -28.17
N THR A 341 -13.01 23.10 -29.39
CA THR A 341 -13.53 22.48 -30.61
C THR A 341 -13.15 21.00 -30.70
N GLU A 342 -11.87 20.67 -30.48
CA GLU A 342 -11.36 19.30 -30.47
C GLU A 342 -12.04 18.43 -29.42
N VAL A 343 -12.31 18.96 -28.22
CA VAL A 343 -13.03 18.25 -27.15
C VAL A 343 -14.46 17.92 -27.57
N LYS A 344 -15.14 18.81 -28.30
CA LYS A 344 -16.50 18.53 -28.80
C LYS A 344 -16.48 17.41 -29.84
N ASP A 345 -15.56 17.46 -30.80
CA ASP A 345 -15.40 16.44 -31.84
C ASP A 345 -14.97 15.08 -31.23
N TYR A 346 -14.04 15.09 -30.28
CA TYR A 346 -13.64 13.90 -29.52
C TYR A 346 -14.84 13.23 -28.81
N ASN A 347 -15.72 14.01 -28.20
CA ASN A 347 -16.87 13.48 -27.47
C ASN A 347 -17.96 12.84 -28.33
N VAL A 348 -17.96 13.08 -29.65
CA VAL A 348 -18.94 12.47 -30.58
C VAL A 348 -18.31 11.43 -31.50
N SER A 349 -16.99 11.34 -31.50
CA SER A 349 -16.25 10.41 -32.34
C SER A 349 -16.16 9.02 -31.69
N PRO A 350 -16.25 7.94 -32.49
CA PRO A 350 -16.05 6.59 -31.98
C PRO A 350 -14.60 6.40 -31.50
N ASN A 351 -14.43 5.77 -30.34
CA ASN A 351 -13.13 5.45 -29.78
C ASN A 351 -12.64 4.07 -30.29
N ASN A 352 -11.39 4.01 -30.76
CA ASN A 352 -10.71 2.78 -31.21
C ASN A 352 -9.73 2.21 -30.17
N TYR A 353 -9.81 2.66 -28.91
CA TYR A 353 -8.95 2.21 -27.84
C TYR A 353 -9.06 0.70 -27.59
N ALA A 354 -7.91 0.02 -27.63
CA ALA A 354 -7.78 -1.35 -27.18
C ALA A 354 -7.42 -1.36 -25.69
N LYS A 355 -8.15 -2.11 -24.86
CA LYS A 355 -7.92 -2.18 -23.40
C LYS A 355 -6.53 -2.66 -22.98
N THR A 356 -5.78 -3.26 -23.89
CA THR A 356 -4.40 -3.71 -23.68
C THR A 356 -3.36 -2.63 -24.02
N GLU A 357 -3.77 -1.53 -24.64
CA GLU A 357 -2.89 -0.43 -25.02
C GLU A 357 -2.67 0.52 -23.84
N ARG A 358 -1.43 0.96 -23.67
CA ARG A 358 -1.10 1.99 -22.67
C ARG A 358 -1.72 3.33 -23.03
N VAL A 359 -2.32 3.99 -22.04
CA VAL A 359 -3.02 5.26 -22.22
C VAL A 359 -2.16 6.37 -22.85
N ASP A 360 -0.88 6.47 -22.50
CA ASP A 360 0.04 7.48 -23.02
C ASP A 360 0.43 7.20 -24.48
N VAL A 361 0.56 5.93 -24.84
CA VAL A 361 0.79 5.50 -26.22
C VAL A 361 -0.45 5.77 -27.07
N TRP A 362 -1.63 5.45 -26.55
CA TRP A 362 -2.89 5.69 -27.26
C TRP A 362 -3.13 7.18 -27.49
N TRP A 363 -3.01 8.02 -26.45
CA TRP A 363 -3.05 9.49 -26.60
C TRP A 363 -1.98 9.99 -27.56
N GLY A 364 -0.82 9.33 -27.60
CA GLY A 364 0.27 9.60 -28.53
C GLY A 364 -0.08 9.42 -30.01
N LYS A 365 -1.12 8.65 -30.33
CA LYS A 365 -1.60 8.39 -31.71
C LYS A 365 -2.76 9.29 -32.15
N GLN A 366 -3.35 10.07 -31.24
CA GLN A 366 -4.52 10.92 -31.51
C GLN A 366 -4.18 12.20 -32.30
N SER A 367 -3.57 12.06 -33.48
CA SER A 367 -3.16 13.20 -34.32
C SER A 367 -4.32 14.02 -34.86
N LYS A 368 -5.55 13.48 -34.83
CA LYS A 368 -6.79 14.21 -35.14
C LYS A 368 -7.05 15.36 -34.17
N TYR A 369 -6.56 15.25 -32.93
CA TYR A 369 -6.78 16.21 -31.84
C TYR A 369 -5.44 16.71 -31.29
N PRO A 370 -4.67 17.50 -32.06
CA PRO A 370 -3.31 17.88 -31.68
C PRO A 370 -3.24 18.67 -30.36
N THR A 371 -4.22 19.53 -30.09
CA THR A 371 -4.25 20.36 -28.88
C THR A 371 -4.65 19.55 -27.65
N LEU A 372 -5.67 18.69 -27.78
CA LEU A 372 -6.11 17.76 -26.74
C LEU A 372 -5.03 16.70 -26.46
N GLN A 373 -4.37 16.18 -27.48
CA GLN A 373 -3.21 15.30 -27.34
C GLN A 373 -2.10 15.98 -26.54
N LYS A 374 -1.79 17.25 -26.87
CA LYS A 374 -0.78 18.04 -26.15
C LYS A 374 -1.15 18.18 -24.67
N LEU A 375 -2.41 18.45 -24.34
CA LEU A 375 -2.91 18.50 -22.96
C LEU A 375 -2.83 17.14 -22.26
N ALA A 376 -3.32 16.07 -22.89
CA ALA A 376 -3.33 14.73 -22.34
C ALA A 376 -1.91 14.24 -21.99
N ARG A 377 -0.94 14.50 -22.88
CA ARG A 377 0.47 14.16 -22.63
C ARG A 377 1.04 14.88 -21.39
N ALA A 378 0.74 16.17 -21.21
CA ALA A 378 1.16 16.89 -20.00
C ALA A 378 0.55 16.29 -18.74
N CYS A 379 -0.76 16.02 -18.74
CA CYS A 379 -1.44 15.40 -17.61
C CYS A 379 -0.86 14.02 -17.26
N LEU A 380 -0.65 13.15 -18.26
CA LEU A 380 -0.16 11.78 -18.06
C LEU A 380 1.31 11.70 -17.64
N SER A 381 2.07 12.77 -17.83
CA SER A 381 3.46 12.86 -17.38
C SER A 381 3.61 13.15 -15.88
N ILE A 382 2.51 13.46 -15.19
CA ILE A 382 2.51 13.73 -13.75
C ILE A 382 2.83 12.43 -13.01
N PHE A 383 3.87 12.48 -12.19
CA PHE A 383 4.25 11.35 -11.35
C PHE A 383 3.08 10.94 -10.43
N HIS A 384 3.01 9.67 -10.04
CA HIS A 384 1.96 9.19 -9.13
C HIS A 384 2.40 8.06 -8.18
N GLY A 385 3.66 7.62 -8.26
CA GLY A 385 4.20 6.51 -7.48
C GLY A 385 5.42 6.89 -6.62
N PRO A 386 5.97 5.95 -5.83
CA PRO A 386 7.08 6.20 -4.91
C PRO A 386 8.42 6.53 -5.59
N GLN A 387 8.50 6.48 -6.92
CA GLN A 387 9.69 6.87 -7.67
C GLN A 387 9.97 8.37 -7.58
N VAL A 388 9.06 9.17 -7.04
CA VAL A 388 9.20 10.61 -6.85
C VAL A 388 10.48 10.97 -6.10
N GLU A 389 10.79 10.32 -4.97
CA GLU A 389 12.01 10.60 -4.20
C GLU A 389 13.31 10.24 -4.98
N GLY A 390 13.29 9.14 -5.72
CA GLY A 390 14.40 8.72 -6.58
C GLY A 390 14.61 9.66 -7.76
N SER A 391 13.51 10.10 -8.38
CA SER A 391 13.48 11.10 -9.44
C SER A 391 14.03 12.44 -8.94
N PHE A 392 13.66 12.91 -7.74
CA PHE A 392 14.24 14.12 -7.16
C PHE A 392 15.73 14.00 -6.85
N SER A 393 16.19 12.80 -6.45
CA SER A 393 17.61 12.55 -6.20
C SER A 393 18.43 12.63 -7.51
N ARG A 394 17.88 12.13 -8.62
CA ARG A 394 18.45 12.31 -9.97
C ARG A 394 18.33 13.75 -10.48
N MET A 395 17.25 14.46 -10.11
CA MET A 395 17.03 15.87 -10.48
C MET A 395 17.93 16.85 -9.72
N LYS A 396 18.61 16.43 -8.64
CA LYS A 396 19.53 17.30 -7.88
C LYS A 396 20.68 17.83 -8.76
N ASP A 397 21.09 17.04 -9.75
CA ASP A 397 22.11 17.44 -10.73
C ASP A 397 21.53 18.34 -11.84
N ILE A 398 20.27 18.13 -12.23
CA ILE A 398 19.54 18.97 -13.21
C ILE A 398 19.25 20.36 -12.63
N MET A 399 18.84 20.44 -11.37
CA MET A 399 18.56 21.70 -10.67
C MET A 399 19.80 22.62 -10.63
N LYS A 400 21.02 22.10 -10.53
CA LYS A 400 22.24 22.94 -10.59
C LYS A 400 22.42 23.66 -11.93
N VAL A 401 21.98 23.05 -13.03
CA VAL A 401 22.04 23.62 -14.38
C VAL A 401 20.85 24.57 -14.64
N VAL A 402 19.68 24.24 -14.10
CA VAL A 402 18.42 24.99 -14.29
C VAL A 402 18.41 26.35 -13.58
N TRP A 403 19.12 26.50 -12.46
CA TRP A 403 19.19 27.78 -11.72
C TRP A 403 19.92 28.91 -12.47
N GLN A 404 20.61 28.63 -13.58
CA GLN A 404 21.32 29.64 -14.36
C GLN A 404 20.51 30.27 -15.51
N HIS A 405 19.36 29.70 -15.92
CA HIS A 405 18.68 30.09 -17.17
C HIS A 405 17.16 30.34 -17.10
N GLY A 406 16.58 30.50 -15.91
CA GLY A 406 15.29 31.19 -15.76
C GLY A 406 14.02 30.49 -16.28
N CYS A 407 14.06 29.26 -16.76
CA CYS A 407 12.87 28.48 -17.13
C CYS A 407 13.02 27.03 -16.64
N VAL A 408 12.00 26.53 -15.92
CA VAL A 408 12.01 25.18 -15.32
C VAL A 408 11.17 24.24 -16.19
N HIS A 409 11.83 23.26 -16.81
CA HIS A 409 11.24 22.18 -17.61
C HIS A 409 11.76 20.82 -17.08
N ILE A 410 10.90 19.95 -16.54
CA ILE A 410 11.29 18.60 -16.12
C ILE A 410 10.10 17.64 -16.28
N PHE A 411 10.17 16.82 -17.33
CA PHE A 411 9.50 15.53 -17.46
C PHE A 411 10.55 14.42 -17.34
N CYS A 412 10.28 13.31 -16.65
CA CYS A 412 11.14 12.13 -16.71
C CYS A 412 10.27 10.89 -16.87
N CYS A 413 10.17 10.41 -18.12
CA CYS A 413 9.78 9.04 -18.41
C CYS A 413 11.08 8.21 -18.44
N SER A 414 11.06 7.00 -17.88
CA SER A 414 12.26 6.16 -17.72
C SER A 414 12.87 5.63 -19.03
N ASP A 415 12.28 5.94 -20.19
CA ASP A 415 12.81 5.57 -21.50
C ASP A 415 13.13 6.81 -22.34
N ASN A 416 14.43 7.06 -22.53
CA ASN A 416 15.02 8.16 -23.31
C ASN A 416 14.74 8.11 -24.83
N LYS A 417 13.65 7.45 -25.27
CA LYS A 417 13.32 7.27 -26.70
C LYS A 417 12.02 7.92 -27.14
N ILE A 418 11.23 8.53 -26.25
CA ILE A 418 9.81 8.82 -26.55
C ILE A 418 9.55 10.25 -27.08
N PHE A 419 10.45 11.24 -26.89
CA PHE A 419 10.12 12.63 -27.24
C PHE A 419 11.30 13.42 -27.84
N PRO A 420 11.51 13.39 -29.18
CA PRO A 420 12.62 14.12 -29.80
C PRO A 420 12.36 15.61 -30.01
N ASN A 421 11.11 16.10 -30.01
CA ASN A 421 10.78 17.43 -30.52
C ASN A 421 9.61 18.10 -29.78
N VAL A 422 9.83 18.55 -28.54
CA VAL A 422 8.81 19.39 -27.87
C VAL A 422 9.49 20.52 -27.10
N LYS A 423 9.37 21.76 -27.63
CA LYS A 423 9.90 22.99 -27.01
C LYS A 423 8.78 23.72 -26.25
N GLY A 424 9.01 23.97 -24.95
CA GLY A 424 8.25 24.88 -24.09
C GLY A 424 7.17 24.24 -23.21
N TYR A 425 7.46 23.88 -21.94
CA TYR A 425 6.47 23.30 -21.01
C TYR A 425 6.71 23.49 -19.49
N ASN A 426 5.76 24.07 -18.76
CA ASN A 426 5.81 24.24 -17.30
C ASN A 426 5.69 22.93 -16.50
N CYS A 427 6.35 22.87 -15.33
CA CYS A 427 6.51 21.68 -14.48
C CYS A 427 5.39 21.41 -13.46
N CYS A 428 5.12 20.13 -13.19
CA CYS A 428 4.38 19.67 -12.02
C CYS A 428 5.32 18.96 -11.03
N PHE A 429 5.41 19.44 -9.80
CA PHE A 429 6.21 18.82 -8.72
C PHE A 429 5.31 18.17 -7.66
N MET A 430 5.68 16.96 -7.23
CA MET A 430 5.14 16.38 -5.99
C MET A 430 6.04 16.70 -4.81
N PHE A 431 5.46 17.18 -3.72
CA PHE A 431 6.18 17.31 -2.45
C PHE A 431 5.61 16.38 -1.39
N GLN A 432 6.48 15.56 -0.79
CA GLN A 432 6.13 14.69 0.31
C GLN A 432 6.12 15.44 1.65
N LYS A 433 5.09 15.17 2.45
CA LYS A 433 5.00 15.53 3.86
C LYS A 433 5.77 14.47 4.66
N LYS A 434 6.76 14.89 5.45
CA LYS A 434 7.36 14.03 6.49
C LYS A 434 6.54 14.18 7.76
#